data_AF-A0A511MB95-F1
#
_entry.id   AF-A0A511MB95-F1
#
_cell.length_a   1.000
_cell.length_b   1.000
_cell.length_c   1.000
_cell.angle_alpha   90.00
_cell.angle_beta   90.00
_cell.angle_gamma   90.00
#
_symmetry.space_group_name_H-M   'P 1'
#
loop_
_entity.id
_entity.type
_entity.pdbx_description
1 polymer ?
#
loop_
_entity_poly.entity_id
_entity_poly.type
_entity_poly.pdbx_seq_one_letter_code
_entity_poly.pdbx_strand_id
1 'polypeptide(L)'
;MVSTKRLAASAVVATAAAATVLAGAGVAQADVPVWQANCHVYNIFNTGGMANCELPTWHQVKLTCVAWPVPFTYWKYGPVQYGQNQSWASCDSLNALVGIEVIQA
;
A
#
# COMPACT_ATOMS: atom_id res chain seq x y z
N MET A 1 33.70 35.05 12.97
CA MET A 1 33.11 34.00 13.83
C MET A 1 31.76 33.55 13.26
N VAL A 2 31.73 32.63 12.28
CA VAL A 2 30.47 32.17 11.62
C VAL A 2 30.54 30.67 11.28
N SER A 3 30.96 29.80 12.21
CA SER A 3 31.14 28.37 11.86
C SER A 3 30.48 27.38 12.83
N THR A 4 30.48 27.63 14.14
CA THR A 4 29.99 26.63 15.11
C THR A 4 28.47 26.44 15.09
N LYS A 5 27.70 27.53 14.89
CA LYS A 5 26.22 27.46 14.83
C LYS A 5 25.70 26.72 13.60
N ARG A 6 26.39 26.84 12.46
CA ARG A 6 26.01 26.15 11.21
C ARG A 6 26.32 24.66 11.29
N LEU A 7 27.47 24.29 11.85
CA LEU A 7 27.86 22.90 12.09
C LEU A 7 26.87 22.16 13.02
N ALA A 8 26.44 22.80 14.11
CA ALA A 8 25.46 22.23 15.03
C ALA A 8 24.09 22.03 14.35
N ALA A 9 23.62 23.00 13.56
CA ALA A 9 22.37 22.89 12.83
C ALA A 9 22.39 21.74 11.79
N SER A 10 23.49 21.60 11.04
CA SER A 10 23.65 20.49 10.08
C SER A 10 23.71 19.12 10.74
N ALA A 11 24.32 19.00 11.92
CA ALA A 11 24.40 17.74 12.65
C ALA A 11 23.02 17.28 13.13
N VAL A 12 22.20 18.20 13.66
CA VAL A 12 20.83 17.91 14.11
C VAL A 12 19.96 17.44 12.94
N VAL A 13 20.03 18.12 11.80
CA VAL A 13 19.26 17.74 10.60
C VAL A 13 19.69 16.36 10.08
N ALA A 14 20.99 16.09 10.04
CA ALA A 14 21.50 14.79 9.60
C ALA A 14 21.07 13.65 10.54
N THR A 15 21.13 13.86 11.86
CA THR A 15 20.65 12.87 12.84
C THR A 15 19.14 12.67 12.77
N ALA A 16 18.36 13.74 12.57
CA ALA A 16 16.91 13.63 12.43
C ALA A 16 16.54 12.87 11.15
N ALA A 17 17.20 13.17 10.03
CA ALA A 17 17.00 12.47 8.76
C ALA A 17 17.38 10.98 8.87
N ALA A 18 18.50 10.66 9.51
CA ALA A 18 18.91 9.27 9.76
C ALA A 18 17.93 8.52 10.67
N ALA A 19 17.41 9.18 11.71
CA ALA A 19 16.40 8.61 12.59
C ALA A 19 15.08 8.34 11.86
N THR A 20 14.64 9.24 10.98
CA THR A 20 13.44 9.02 10.16
C THR A 20 13.62 7.88 9.16
N VAL A 21 14.82 7.70 8.60
CA VAL A 21 15.11 6.59 7.68
C VAL A 21 15.15 5.26 8.44
N LEU A 22 15.78 5.18 9.62
CA LEU A 22 15.78 3.96 10.42
C LEU A 22 14.38 3.58 10.94
N ALA A 23 13.57 4.57 11.34
CA ALA A 23 12.19 4.33 11.77
C ALA A 23 11.27 3.93 10.59
N GLY A 24 11.60 4.33 9.36
CA GLY A 24 10.85 3.95 8.15
C GLY A 24 11.30 2.63 7.51
N ALA A 25 12.50 2.14 7.83
CA ALA A 25 13.08 0.93 7.22
C ALA A 25 12.64 -0.39 7.89
N GLY A 26 11.81 -0.33 8.94
CA GLY A 26 11.20 -1.50 9.55
C GLY A 26 10.11 -2.07 8.66
N VAL A 27 10.47 -2.82 7.61
CA VAL A 27 9.54 -3.75 6.98
C VAL A 27 9.28 -4.86 8.01
N ALA A 28 8.22 -4.68 8.80
CA ALA A 28 7.68 -5.77 9.60
C ALA A 28 7.30 -6.88 8.63
N GLN A 29 8.05 -7.99 8.63
CA GLN A 29 7.59 -9.23 8.03
C GLN A 29 6.42 -9.72 8.88
N ALA A 30 5.23 -9.17 8.61
CA ALA A 30 4.00 -9.70 9.14
C ALA A 30 3.86 -11.14 8.60
N ASP A 31 3.58 -12.09 9.49
CA ASP A 31 3.11 -13.41 9.12
C ASP A 31 1.95 -13.24 8.12
N VAL A 32 2.24 -13.48 6.84
CA VAL A 32 1.23 -13.35 5.79
C VAL A 32 0.27 -14.53 5.98
N PRO A 33 -1.01 -14.29 6.27
CA PRO A 33 -1.98 -15.37 6.40
C PRO A 33 -1.94 -16.27 5.16
N VAL A 34 -2.08 -17.59 5.33
CA VAL A 34 -1.97 -18.57 4.24
C VAL A 34 -2.89 -18.23 3.06
N TRP A 35 -4.09 -17.70 3.33
CA TRP A 35 -4.99 -17.26 2.26
C TRP A 35 -4.39 -16.09 1.45
N GLN A 36 -3.74 -15.12 2.12
CA GLN A 36 -3.10 -13.97 1.48
C GLN A 36 -1.84 -14.39 0.70
N ALA A 37 -1.13 -15.44 1.17
CA ALA A 37 0.01 -16.01 0.46
C ALA A 37 -0.37 -16.66 -0.89
N ASN A 38 -1.61 -17.11 -1.02
CA ASN A 38 -2.13 -17.69 -2.26
C ASN A 38 -2.82 -16.66 -3.17
N CYS A 39 -2.75 -15.37 -2.84
CA CYS A 39 -3.38 -14.29 -3.59
C CYS A 39 -2.34 -13.33 -4.18
N HIS A 40 -2.47 -13.05 -5.47
CA HIS A 40 -1.62 -12.12 -6.21
C HIS A 40 -2.36 -10.83 -6.51
N VAL A 41 -1.68 -9.70 -6.32
CA VAL A 41 -2.18 -8.37 -6.65
C VAL A 41 -1.60 -7.86 -7.96
N TYR A 42 -2.45 -7.21 -8.75
CA TYR A 42 -2.10 -6.66 -10.06
C TYR A 42 -2.51 -5.20 -10.10
N ASN A 43 -1.57 -4.34 -10.50
CA ASN A 43 -1.85 -2.95 -10.81
C ASN A 43 -2.44 -2.84 -12.22
N ILE A 44 -3.52 -2.08 -12.35
CA ILE A 44 -4.18 -1.79 -13.62
C ILE A 44 -3.96 -0.31 -13.91
N PHE A 45 -3.01 0.00 -14.79
CA PHE A 45 -2.73 1.34 -15.32
C PHE A 45 -2.62 2.48 -14.29
N ASN A 46 -2.16 2.19 -13.06
CA ASN A 46 -2.17 3.12 -11.91
C ASN A 46 -3.55 3.79 -11.64
N THR A 47 -4.63 3.20 -12.12
CA THR A 47 -6.02 3.62 -11.87
C THR A 47 -6.78 2.59 -11.06
N GLY A 48 -6.31 1.36 -10.97
CA GLY A 48 -7.01 0.32 -10.23
C GLY A 48 -6.14 -0.85 -9.90
N GLY A 49 -6.73 -1.80 -9.22
CA GLY A 49 -6.05 -2.98 -8.75
C GLY A 49 -6.97 -4.18 -8.71
N MET A 50 -6.37 -5.33 -8.91
CA MET A 50 -7.03 -6.62 -8.95
C MET A 50 -6.30 -7.58 -8.02
N ALA A 51 -7.05 -8.43 -7.35
CA ALA A 51 -6.56 -9.57 -6.60
C ALA A 51 -7.04 -10.86 -7.28
N ASN A 52 -6.17 -11.84 -7.41
CA ASN A 52 -6.50 -13.18 -7.89
C ASN A 52 -5.87 -14.23 -6.98
N CYS A 53 -6.68 -15.14 -6.44
CA CYS A 53 -6.25 -16.20 -5.53
C CYS A 53 -6.29 -17.57 -6.21
N GLU A 54 -5.28 -18.41 -5.94
CA GLU A 54 -5.19 -19.76 -6.52
C GLU A 54 -6.32 -20.68 -6.07
N LEU A 55 -6.86 -20.45 -4.87
CA LEU A 55 -8.00 -21.18 -4.32
C LEU A 55 -9.22 -20.26 -4.19
N PRO A 56 -10.44 -20.80 -4.37
CA PRO A 56 -11.66 -20.04 -4.14
C PRO A 56 -11.74 -19.63 -2.67
N THR A 57 -11.61 -18.33 -2.41
CA THR A 57 -11.68 -17.75 -1.07
C THR A 57 -12.39 -16.41 -1.12
N TRP A 58 -13.27 -16.17 -0.15
CA TRP A 58 -13.87 -14.85 0.03
C TRP A 58 -12.80 -13.85 0.44
N HIS A 59 -12.50 -12.91 -0.45
CA HIS A 59 -11.56 -11.83 -0.20
C HIS A 59 -12.05 -10.53 -0.85
N GLN A 60 -11.45 -9.43 -0.43
CA GLN A 60 -11.63 -8.13 -1.06
C GLN A 60 -10.28 -7.61 -1.52
N VAL A 61 -10.28 -6.91 -2.64
CA VAL A 61 -9.16 -6.04 -2.98
C VAL A 61 -9.38 -4.71 -2.27
N LYS A 62 -8.40 -4.26 -1.51
CA LYS A 62 -8.36 -2.95 -0.87
C LYS A 62 -7.37 -2.09 -1.63
N LEU A 63 -7.86 -0.96 -2.14
CA LEU A 63 -7.05 -0.01 -2.86
C LEU A 63 -6.96 1.28 -2.06
N THR A 64 -5.74 1.80 -1.97
CA THR A 64 -5.48 3.11 -1.40
C THR A 64 -5.27 4.06 -2.57
N CYS A 65 -6.13 5.07 -2.69
CA CYS A 65 -6.02 6.07 -3.74
C CYS A 65 -5.94 7.48 -3.19
N VAL A 66 -5.28 8.35 -3.95
CA VAL A 66 -5.12 9.77 -3.65
C VAL A 66 -6.13 10.54 -4.49
N ALA A 67 -7.12 11.11 -3.81
CA ALA A 67 -7.80 12.31 -4.27
C ALA A 67 -7.27 13.43 -3.39
N TRP A 68 -6.46 14.32 -3.97
CA TRP A 68 -5.84 15.43 -3.23
C TRP A 68 -6.89 16.16 -2.35
N PRO A 69 -6.60 16.44 -1.06
CA PRO A 69 -5.34 16.24 -0.33
C PRO A 69 -5.29 14.99 0.57
N VAL A 70 -6.29 14.11 0.55
CA VAL A 70 -6.41 13.00 1.52
C VAL A 70 -6.49 11.65 0.82
N PRO A 71 -5.64 10.66 1.19
CA PRO A 71 -5.80 9.31 0.68
C PRO A 71 -7.10 8.70 1.20
N PHE A 72 -7.86 8.07 0.31
CA PHE A 72 -9.04 7.30 0.64
C PHE A 72 -8.80 5.84 0.28
N THR A 73 -9.31 4.96 1.13
CA THR A 73 -9.31 3.51 0.90
C THR A 73 -10.69 3.04 0.52
N TYR A 74 -10.76 2.24 -0.52
CA TYR A 74 -11.97 1.51 -0.89
C TYR A 74 -11.63 0.04 -1.03
N TRP A 75 -12.63 -0.79 -0.76
CA TRP A 75 -12.52 -2.23 -0.88
C TRP A 75 -13.74 -2.77 -1.60
N LYS A 76 -13.54 -3.82 -2.38
CA LYS A 76 -14.61 -4.45 -3.13
C LYS A 76 -14.44 -5.96 -3.14
N TYR A 77 -15.56 -6.65 -2.93
CA TYR A 77 -15.65 -8.08 -3.16
C TYR A 77 -15.55 -8.42 -4.63
N GLY A 78 -14.93 -9.57 -4.87
CA GLY A 78 -15.01 -10.25 -6.14
C GLY A 78 -16.44 -10.61 -6.54
N PRO A 79 -16.76 -10.61 -7.84
CA PRO A 79 -18.06 -11.09 -8.29
C PRO A 79 -18.17 -12.60 -8.03
N VAL A 80 -19.33 -13.01 -7.56
CA VAL A 80 -19.64 -14.42 -7.26
C VAL A 80 -19.50 -15.31 -8.51
N GLN A 81 -19.71 -14.75 -9.70
CA GLN A 81 -19.62 -15.46 -10.98
C GLN A 81 -18.22 -16.00 -11.29
N TYR A 82 -17.17 -15.41 -10.70
CA TYR A 82 -15.79 -15.87 -10.86
C TYR A 82 -15.36 -16.77 -9.69
N GLY A 83 -16.29 -17.40 -8.99
CA GLY A 83 -15.95 -18.33 -7.90
C GLY A 83 -15.20 -17.67 -6.74
N GLN A 84 -15.37 -16.34 -6.59
CA GLN A 84 -14.74 -15.51 -5.54
C GLN A 84 -13.21 -15.49 -5.57
N ASN A 85 -12.56 -16.12 -6.55
CA ASN A 85 -11.11 -16.13 -6.66
C ASN A 85 -10.55 -14.80 -7.20
N GLN A 86 -11.41 -13.91 -7.70
CA GLN A 86 -11.00 -12.66 -8.33
C GLN A 86 -11.77 -11.46 -7.79
N SER A 87 -11.05 -10.42 -7.35
CA SER A 87 -11.61 -9.13 -6.94
C SER A 87 -10.94 -7.99 -7.69
N TRP A 88 -11.68 -6.95 -8.06
CA TRP A 88 -11.10 -5.75 -8.68
C TRP A 88 -11.83 -4.48 -8.26
N ALA A 89 -11.10 -3.37 -8.23
CA ALA A 89 -11.65 -2.05 -7.99
C ALA A 89 -10.78 -0.98 -8.70
N SER A 90 -11.28 0.27 -8.76
CA SER A 90 -10.59 1.38 -9.43
C SER A 90 -10.75 2.69 -8.67
N CYS A 91 -9.73 3.53 -8.73
CA CYS A 91 -9.74 4.92 -8.31
C CYS A 91 -10.43 5.76 -9.39
N ASP A 92 -10.88 6.95 -9.02
CA ASP A 92 -11.56 7.86 -9.94
C ASP A 92 -10.65 8.53 -10.97
N SER A 93 -9.32 8.40 -10.86
CA SER A 93 -8.37 9.16 -11.68
C SER A 93 -7.10 8.39 -12.02
N LEU A 94 -6.47 8.77 -13.14
CA LEU A 94 -5.16 8.28 -13.57
C LEU A 94 -4.09 8.65 -12.55
N ASN A 95 -3.20 7.70 -12.23
CA ASN A 95 -2.14 7.86 -11.22
C ASN A 95 -2.62 8.15 -9.80
N ALA A 96 -3.90 7.90 -9.51
CA ALA A 96 -4.43 8.03 -8.17
C ALA A 96 -4.09 6.81 -7.30
N LEU A 97 -3.71 5.67 -7.87
CA LEU A 97 -3.42 4.46 -7.08
C LEU A 97 -2.09 4.56 -6.34
N VAL A 98 -2.12 4.30 -5.04
CA VAL A 98 -0.95 4.34 -4.15
C VAL A 98 -0.65 2.98 -3.53
N GLY A 99 -1.66 2.15 -3.30
CA GLY A 99 -1.49 0.84 -2.69
C GLY A 99 -2.56 -0.15 -3.11
N ILE A 100 -2.17 -1.42 -3.18
CA ILE A 100 -3.04 -2.56 -3.46
C ILE A 100 -2.78 -3.61 -2.39
N GLU A 101 -3.84 -4.01 -1.72
CA GLU A 101 -3.82 -5.02 -0.67
C GLU A 101 -4.95 -6.03 -0.92
N VAL A 102 -4.76 -7.25 -0.43
CA VAL A 102 -5.84 -8.22 -0.30
C VAL A 102 -6.23 -8.26 1.16
N ILE A 103 -7.52 -8.16 1.46
CA ILE A 103 -8.05 -8.28 2.82
C ILE A 103 -9.08 -9.40 2.86
N GLN A 104 -9.20 -10.04 4.03
CA GLN A 104 -10.20 -11.06 4.26
C GLN A 104 -11.58 -10.41 4.42
N ALA A 105 -12.60 -11.08 3.90
CA ALA A 105 -14.01 -10.76 4.07
C ALA A 105 -14.46 -10.75 5.53
#